data_AF-A0AAV7BBK1-F1
#
_entry.id   AF-A0AAV7BBK1-F1
#
_cell.length_a   1.000
_cell.length_b   1.000
_cell.length_c   1.000
_cell.angle_alpha   90.00
_cell.angle_beta   90.00
_cell.angle_gamma   90.00
#
_symmetry.space_group_name_H-M   'P 1'
#
loop_
_entity.id
_entity.type
_entity.pdbx_description
1 polymer ?
#
loop_
_entity_poly.entity_id
_entity_poly.type
_entity_poly.pdbx_seq_one_letter_code
_entity_poly.pdbx_strand_id
1 'polypeptide(L)'
;MIWNPCSGCDDYCPVSGEKCIKKCRKGCVCKDKDHRLSLGKCIYKSSCEQTSVFVPSCPRNTRWHPCAPCDAYCFPESKCKKKCVQGCVCKNQHFVFYNGDCIKREHCPSLYSLGHLKDTKFKS
;
A
#
# COMPACT_ATOMS: atom_id res chain seq x y z
N MET A 1 2.46 -29.81 13.65
CA MET A 1 1.39 -28.92 14.14
C MET A 1 0.87 -29.46 15.45
N ILE A 2 0.31 -28.61 16.31
CA ILE A 2 -0.34 -29.00 17.57
C ILE A 2 -1.69 -28.29 17.68
N TRP A 3 -2.66 -28.94 18.32
CA TRP A 3 -3.93 -28.30 18.64
C TRP A 3 -3.72 -27.30 19.77
N ASN A 4 -4.24 -26.08 19.61
CA ASN A 4 -4.16 -25.04 20.61
C ASN A 4 -5.57 -24.47 20.86
N PRO A 5 -6.07 -24.52 22.12
CA PRO A 5 -7.36 -23.94 22.46
C PRO A 5 -7.40 -22.41 22.31
N CYS A 6 -6.23 -21.77 22.25
CA CYS A 6 -6.09 -20.34 22.08
C CYS A 6 -4.96 -19.98 21.11
N SER A 7 -5.28 -19.94 19.84
CA SER A 7 -4.40 -19.51 18.75
C SER A 7 -4.71 -18.05 18.40
N GLY A 8 -3.68 -17.24 18.24
CA GLY A 8 -3.78 -15.84 17.81
C GLY A 8 -3.53 -15.69 16.33
N CYS A 9 -3.85 -14.51 15.77
CA CYS A 9 -3.47 -14.15 14.40
C CYS A 9 -1.96 -14.25 14.15
N ASP A 10 -1.16 -14.12 15.20
CA ASP A 10 0.27 -14.36 15.15
C ASP A 10 0.56 -15.77 14.64
N ASP A 11 -0.11 -16.83 15.11
CA ASP A 11 0.25 -18.23 14.77
C ASP A 11 0.09 -18.62 13.28
N TYR A 12 -0.49 -17.73 12.47
CA TYR A 12 -0.78 -17.93 11.05
C TYR A 12 -0.03 -16.88 10.21
N CYS A 13 0.21 -17.17 8.94
CA CYS A 13 0.73 -16.13 8.06
C CYS A 13 -0.31 -15.01 7.90
N PRO A 14 0.12 -13.74 7.87
CA PRO A 14 -0.78 -12.61 7.77
C PRO A 14 -1.53 -12.63 6.44
N VAL A 15 -2.85 -12.46 6.50
CA VAL A 15 -3.69 -12.24 5.31
C VAL A 15 -3.70 -10.74 5.01
N SER A 16 -3.51 -10.37 3.74
CA SER A 16 -3.41 -8.99 3.28
C SER A 16 -4.51 -8.09 3.84
N GLY A 17 -4.12 -6.96 4.45
CA GLY A 17 -5.03 -5.90 4.90
C GLY A 17 -5.74 -6.13 6.24
N GLU A 18 -5.67 -7.33 6.82
CA GLU A 18 -6.22 -7.58 8.15
C GLU A 18 -5.23 -7.17 9.24
N LYS A 19 -5.64 -6.23 10.11
CA LYS A 19 -4.90 -5.97 11.35
C LYS A 19 -4.93 -7.24 12.19
N CYS A 20 -3.79 -7.65 12.73
CA CYS A 20 -3.73 -8.76 13.67
C CYS A 20 -4.51 -8.38 14.95
N ILE A 21 -5.75 -8.86 15.04
CA ILE A 21 -6.56 -8.72 16.23
C ILE A 21 -6.23 -9.91 17.12
N LYS A 22 -5.68 -9.65 18.32
CA LYS A 22 -5.33 -10.66 19.34
C LYS A 22 -6.56 -11.31 19.97
N LYS A 23 -7.46 -11.84 19.15
CA LYS A 23 -8.63 -12.59 19.58
C LYS A 23 -8.29 -14.07 19.54
N CYS A 24 -8.45 -14.71 20.70
CA CYS A 24 -8.26 -16.14 20.90
C CYS A 24 -9.21 -16.95 20.00
N ARG A 25 -8.67 -17.86 19.19
CA ARG A 25 -9.45 -18.82 18.39
C ARG A 25 -8.91 -20.23 18.58
N LYS A 26 -9.79 -21.22 18.71
CA LYS A 26 -9.37 -22.63 18.74
C LYS A 26 -8.84 -23.00 17.34
N GLY A 27 -7.69 -23.67 17.28
CA GLY A 27 -7.11 -24.05 16.00
C GLY A 27 -5.78 -24.78 16.14
N CYS A 28 -5.27 -25.27 15.03
CA CYS A 28 -3.92 -25.83 14.95
C CYS A 28 -2.89 -24.71 14.82
N VAL A 29 -1.75 -24.88 15.48
CA VAL A 29 -0.58 -24.00 15.38
C VAL A 29 0.68 -24.81 15.10
N CYS A 30 1.76 -24.13 14.73
CA CYS A 30 3.06 -24.76 14.59
C CYS A 30 3.66 -25.05 15.97
N LYS A 31 4.32 -26.22 16.09
CA LYS A 31 4.99 -26.62 17.33
C LYS A 31 6.19 -25.71 17.60
N ASP A 32 6.87 -25.34 16.52
CA ASP A 32 7.99 -24.43 16.53
C ASP A 32 7.49 -22.98 16.49
N LYS A 33 8.02 -22.17 17.41
CA LYS A 33 7.64 -20.77 17.55
C LYS A 33 8.09 -19.91 16.39
N ASP A 34 9.08 -20.35 15.60
CA ASP A 34 9.56 -19.62 14.41
C ASP A 34 8.88 -20.00 13.10
N HIS A 35 7.85 -20.83 13.22
CA HIS A 35 7.01 -21.22 12.11
C HIS A 35 5.60 -20.66 12.25
N ARG A 36 4.97 -20.39 11.11
CA ARG A 36 3.56 -20.00 11.00
C ARG A 36 2.82 -21.01 10.16
N LEU A 37 1.53 -21.18 10.44
CA LEU A 37 0.69 -22.04 9.64
C LEU A 37 0.23 -21.29 8.37
N SER A 38 0.50 -21.88 7.21
CA SER A 38 0.06 -21.40 5.90
C SER A 38 -0.33 -22.59 5.02
N LEU A 39 -1.52 -22.55 4.42
CA LEU A 39 -2.06 -23.62 3.55
C LEU A 39 -1.92 -25.03 4.15
N GLY A 40 -2.13 -25.16 5.47
CA GLY A 40 -2.04 -26.43 6.20
C GLY A 40 -0.61 -26.92 6.48
N LYS A 41 0.43 -26.13 6.19
CA LYS A 41 1.83 -26.44 6.45
C LYS A 41 2.47 -25.42 7.40
N CYS A 42 3.42 -25.89 8.19
CA CYS A 42 4.29 -25.01 8.97
C CYS A 42 5.45 -24.56 8.11
N ILE A 43 5.54 -23.25 7.89
CA ILE A 43 6.64 -22.61 7.16
C ILE A 43 7.32 -21.60 8.06
N TYR A 44 8.58 -21.26 7.79
CA TYR A 44 9.26 -20.22 8.56
C TYR A 44 8.50 -18.90 8.50
N LYS A 45 8.49 -18.14 9.59
CA LYS A 45 7.93 -16.77 9.65
C LYS A 45 8.40 -15.89 8.49
N SER A 46 9.68 -16.00 8.13
CA SER A 46 10.30 -15.26 7.02
C SER A 46 9.83 -15.74 5.64
N SER A 47 9.37 -16.99 5.55
CA SER A 47 8.83 -17.61 4.35
C SER A 47 7.31 -17.48 4.24
N CYS A 48 6.64 -16.90 5.23
CA CYS A 48 5.32 -16.35 4.97
C CYS A 48 5.51 -15.47 3.74
N GLU A 49 4.84 -15.83 2.65
CA GLU A 49 4.50 -14.86 1.64
C GLU A 49 3.71 -13.81 2.39
N GLN A 50 4.44 -12.83 2.95
CA GLN A 50 3.99 -11.48 2.87
C GLN A 50 3.59 -11.41 1.41
N THR A 51 2.28 -11.45 1.15
CA THR A 51 1.76 -10.53 0.17
C THR A 51 2.34 -9.24 0.67
N SER A 52 3.53 -8.92 0.16
CA SER A 52 4.07 -7.60 0.15
C SER A 52 2.83 -6.82 -0.10
N VAL A 53 2.45 -5.94 0.83
CA VAL A 53 1.73 -4.76 0.39
C VAL A 53 2.46 -4.43 -0.89
N PHE A 54 1.79 -4.56 -2.03
CA PHE A 54 2.36 -4.10 -3.27
C PHE A 54 2.42 -2.62 -2.98
N VAL A 55 3.48 -2.20 -2.31
CA VAL A 55 3.90 -0.85 -2.12
C VAL A 55 4.43 -0.65 -3.52
N PRO A 56 3.63 -0.12 -4.46
CA PRO A 56 4.15 0.15 -5.78
C PRO A 56 5.47 0.87 -5.54
N SER A 57 6.56 0.30 -6.05
CA SER A 57 7.89 0.83 -5.79
C SER A 57 7.83 2.31 -6.12
N CYS A 58 7.91 3.12 -5.07
CA CYS A 58 7.66 4.54 -5.22
C CYS A 58 8.81 5.08 -6.09
N PRO A 59 8.51 5.84 -7.16
CA PRO A 59 9.53 6.33 -8.06
C PRO A 59 10.56 7.19 -7.33
N ARG A 60 11.69 7.44 -7.97
CA ARG A 60 12.83 8.14 -7.35
C ARG A 60 12.36 9.45 -6.69
N ASN A 61 12.91 9.75 -5.51
CA ASN A 61 12.56 10.94 -4.69
C ASN A 61 11.16 10.95 -4.06
N THR A 62 10.42 9.86 -4.13
CA THR A 62 9.16 9.68 -3.40
C THR A 62 9.29 8.62 -2.29
N ARG A 63 8.32 8.59 -1.38
CA ARG A 63 8.18 7.61 -0.31
C ARG A 63 6.73 7.18 -0.21
N TRP A 64 6.49 5.92 0.14
CA TRP A 64 5.14 5.45 0.42
C TRP A 64 4.60 6.10 1.70
N HIS A 65 3.35 6.52 1.68
CA HIS A 65 2.67 7.07 2.84
C HIS A 65 1.31 6.39 3.04
N PRO A 66 1.04 5.83 4.23
CA PRO A 66 -0.19 5.08 4.50
C PRO A 66 -1.43 5.97 4.64
N CYS A 67 -1.24 7.29 4.74
CA CYS A 67 -2.30 8.30 4.83
C CYS A 67 -1.73 9.63 4.32
N ALA A 68 -1.41 9.70 3.02
CA ALA A 68 -0.89 10.89 2.38
C ALA A 68 -1.94 12.01 2.42
N PRO A 69 -1.55 13.24 2.82
CA PRO A 69 -2.47 14.36 2.76
C PRO A 69 -2.77 14.69 1.29
N CYS A 70 -3.98 15.21 1.04
CA CYS A 70 -4.47 15.43 -0.33
C CYS A 70 -3.60 16.43 -1.10
N ASP A 71 -3.07 17.42 -0.38
CA ASP A 71 -2.23 18.50 -0.90
C ASP A 71 -0.83 18.01 -1.33
N ALA A 72 -0.48 16.75 -1.04
CA ALA A 72 0.71 16.10 -1.57
C ALA A 72 0.63 15.80 -3.08
N TYR A 73 -0.51 16.06 -3.74
CA TYR A 73 -0.75 15.78 -5.17
C TYR A 73 -1.25 17.02 -5.91
N CYS A 74 -0.98 17.12 -7.23
CA CYS A 74 -1.45 18.24 -8.05
C CYS A 74 -2.97 18.35 -8.18
N PHE A 75 -3.67 17.20 -8.22
CA PHE A 75 -5.14 17.16 -8.36
C PHE A 75 -5.74 16.37 -7.19
N PRO A 76 -5.91 17.00 -6.02
CA PRO A 76 -6.42 16.35 -4.83
C PRO A 76 -7.86 15.83 -5.01
N GLU A 77 -8.70 16.56 -5.75
CA GLU A 77 -10.16 16.35 -5.76
C GLU A 77 -10.60 14.99 -6.30
N SER A 78 -9.91 14.44 -7.32
CA SER A 78 -10.33 13.17 -7.93
C SER A 78 -10.06 11.96 -7.02
N LYS A 79 -9.14 12.07 -6.06
CA LYS A 79 -8.71 10.97 -5.18
C LYS A 79 -9.08 11.17 -3.70
N CYS A 80 -9.29 12.41 -3.24
CA CYS A 80 -9.49 12.73 -1.84
C CYS A 80 -10.97 12.90 -1.43
N LYS A 81 -11.75 11.82 -1.55
CA LYS A 81 -13.07 11.74 -0.88
C LYS A 81 -12.95 11.48 0.63
N LYS A 82 -11.76 11.09 1.12
CA LYS A 82 -11.41 10.83 2.53
C LYS A 82 -10.34 11.84 2.96
N LYS A 83 -10.18 12.09 4.27
CA LYS A 83 -9.18 13.03 4.84
C LYS A 83 -7.73 12.79 4.35
N CYS A 84 -7.41 11.57 3.90
CA CYS A 84 -6.12 11.22 3.31
C CYS A 84 -6.27 10.01 2.37
N VAL A 85 -5.25 9.77 1.54
CA VAL A 85 -5.18 8.64 0.60
C VAL A 85 -3.88 7.84 0.78
N GLN A 86 -3.92 6.53 0.58
CA GLN A 86 -2.69 5.73 0.52
C GLN A 86 -1.99 5.98 -0.83
N GLY A 87 -0.68 6.23 -0.81
CA GLY A 87 0.07 6.48 -2.04
C GLY A 87 1.50 6.95 -1.83
N CYS A 88 2.23 7.14 -2.94
CA CYS A 88 3.57 7.72 -2.93
C CYS A 88 3.48 9.25 -2.81
N VAL A 89 4.28 9.82 -1.91
CA VAL A 89 4.43 11.27 -1.72
C VAL A 89 5.89 11.68 -1.90
N CYS A 90 6.13 12.93 -2.22
CA CYS A 90 7.49 13.46 -2.29
C CYS A 90 8.19 13.38 -0.94
N LYS A 91 9.49 13.04 -0.95
CA LYS A 91 10.33 13.09 0.25
C LYS A 91 10.48 14.52 0.76
N ASN A 92 10.55 15.48 -0.18
CA ASN A 92 10.56 16.90 0.12
C ASN A 92 9.11 17.44 0.15
N GLN A 93 8.74 18.06 1.27
CA GLN A 93 7.38 18.57 1.52
C GLN A 93 7.03 19.81 0.68
N HIS A 94 8.00 20.48 0.06
CA HIS A 94 7.77 21.60 -0.85
C HIS A 94 7.36 21.17 -2.27
N PHE A 95 7.38 19.86 -2.55
CA PHE A 95 7.06 19.29 -3.84
C PHE A 95 5.79 18.45 -3.73
N VAL A 96 5.04 18.40 -4.83
CA VAL A 96 3.83 17.59 -4.97
C VAL A 96 4.08 16.48 -5.98
N PHE A 97 3.45 15.34 -5.74
CA PHE A 97 3.56 14.18 -6.61
C PHE A 97 2.63 14.29 -7.81
N TYR A 98 3.20 14.15 -9.01
CA TYR A 98 2.45 14.15 -10.27
C TYR A 98 3.14 13.26 -11.31
N ASN A 99 2.38 12.35 -11.93
CA ASN A 99 2.85 11.48 -13.02
C ASN A 99 4.21 10.76 -12.78
N GLY A 100 4.47 10.35 -11.54
CA GLY A 100 5.68 9.60 -11.22
C GLY A 100 6.87 10.48 -10.79
N ASP A 101 6.69 11.79 -10.70
CA ASP A 101 7.75 12.72 -10.31
C ASP A 101 7.29 13.73 -9.24
N CYS A 102 8.28 14.39 -8.63
CA CYS A 102 8.10 15.44 -7.63
C CYS A 102 8.35 16.80 -8.25
N ILE A 103 7.26 17.55 -8.43
CA ILE A 103 7.30 18.89 -9.05
C ILE A 103 6.87 19.95 -8.04
N LYS A 104 7.24 21.20 -8.29
CA LYS A 104 6.68 22.32 -7.52
C LYS A 104 5.20 22.45 -7.80
N ARG A 105 4.43 22.88 -6.81
CA ARG A 105 2.97 23.07 -6.96
C ARG A 105 2.62 24.05 -8.08
N GLU A 106 3.43 25.08 -8.28
CA GLU A 106 3.29 26.04 -9.39
C GLU A 106 3.46 25.42 -10.79
N HIS A 107 4.08 24.23 -10.89
CA HIS A 107 4.25 23.49 -12.14
C HIS A 107 3.17 22.43 -12.36
N CYS A 108 2.16 22.34 -11.48
CA CYS A 108 1.03 21.45 -11.72
C CYS A 108 0.30 21.86 -13.02
N PRO A 109 -0.07 20.88 -13.87
CA PRO A 109 -0.81 21.22 -15.07
C PRO A 109 -2.14 21.89 -14.70
N SER A 110 -2.60 22.83 -15.53
CA SER A 110 -3.96 23.34 -15.37
C SER A 110 -4.94 22.29 -15.89
N LEU A 111 -6.13 22.22 -15.30
CA LEU A 111 -7.19 21.31 -15.76
C LEU A 111 -7.60 21.58 -17.23
N TYR A 112 -7.30 22.77 -17.75
CA TYR A 112 -7.47 23.11 -19.17
C TYR A 112 -6.52 22.35 -20.11
N SER A 113 -5.33 21.94 -19.64
CA SER A 113 -4.34 21.25 -20.46
C SER A 113 -4.55 19.72 -20.55
N LEU A 114 -5.25 19.13 -19.58
CA LEU A 114 -5.52 17.68 -19.53
C LEU A 114 -6.69 17.24 -20.42
N GLY A 115 -7.57 18.18 -20.80
CA GLY A 115 -8.70 17.92 -21.70
C GLY A 115 -8.36 17.96 -23.19
N HIS A 116 -7.30 18.67 -23.58
CA HIS A 116 -6.97 18.89 -24.99
C HIS A 116 -5.97 17.89 -25.61
N LEU A 117 -5.44 16.94 -24.83
CA LEU A 117 -4.55 15.90 -25.37
C LEU A 117 -5.29 14.66 -25.92
N LYS A 118 -6.62 14.69 -26.00
CA LYS A 118 -7.42 13.62 -26.63
C LYS A 118 -7.78 13.87 -28.10
N ASP A 119 -7.48 15.05 -28.66
CA ASP A 119 -7.93 15.44 -30.01
C ASP A 119 -6.81 15.96 -30.93
N THR A 120 -5.60 15.39 -30.86
CA THR A 120 -4.60 15.62 -31.93
C THR A 120 -4.50 14.40 -32.85
N LYS A 121 -5.42 14.38 -33.83
CA LYS A 121 -5.28 13.84 -35.20
C LYS A 121 -4.09 12.89 -35.44
N PHE A 122 -4.37 11.60 -35.61
CA PHE A 122 -3.63 10.80 -36.58
C PHE A 122 -4.40 10.86 -37.90
N LYS A 123 -3.99 11.79 -38.78
CA LYS A 123 -4.40 11.83 -40.17
C LYS A 123 -3.12 11.91 -40.99
N SER A 124 -2.65 10.77 -41.48
CA SER A 124 -2.02 10.60 -42.79
C SER A 124 -1.89 9.12 -43.10
#